data_AF-A0A3D3G2R8-F1
#
_entry.id   AF-A0A3D3G2R8-F1
#
_cell.length_a   1.000
_cell.length_b   1.000
_cell.length_c   1.000
_cell.angle_alpha   90.00
_cell.angle_beta   90.00
_cell.angle_gamma   90.00
#
_symmetry.space_group_name_H-M   'P 1'
#
loop_
_entity.id
_entity.type
_entity.pdbx_description
1 polymer ?
#
loop_
_entity_poly.entity_id
_entity_poly.type
_entity_poly.pdbx_seq_one_letter_code
_entity_poly.pdbx_strand_id
1 'polypeptide(L)'
;QYIKSEYLEDKEFNIDGKKRFYTMPEGIIDTRNGSTRLQVIEREKGVGKSTLDHLFKKSPIQANQVIVLAPTYYRISQAEAVESLGQQCFKDKKIKKAKRMNAEQEINIWPRAPLKDQFDFEVVELSDQIQHVQINSYASQQNRPTFYWPLVIFLDAKGCVIEGAGGFKNHDTDASMIHFKKLEGVIRIPVHTQYLLMTPLLSAPDTPNYVLSNQGQLKLIALR
;
A
#
# COMPACT_ATOMS: atom_id res chain seq x y z
N GLN A 1 3.63 -51.33 13.65
CA GLN A 1 2.80 -50.42 12.82
C GLN A 1 3.59 -49.13 12.65
N TYR A 2 4.13 -48.87 11.47
CA TYR A 2 5.02 -47.74 11.22
C TYR A 2 4.20 -46.53 10.77
N ILE A 3 4.22 -45.46 11.56
CA ILE A 3 3.56 -44.19 11.22
C ILE A 3 4.59 -43.34 10.48
N LYS A 4 4.27 -42.92 9.25
CA LYS A 4 5.12 -42.04 8.43
C LYS A 4 5.30 -40.70 9.13
N SER A 5 6.55 -40.23 9.29
CA SER A 5 6.86 -38.98 10.00
C SER A 5 6.22 -37.75 9.36
N GLU A 6 6.10 -37.74 8.02
CA GLU A 6 5.44 -36.66 7.28
C GLU A 6 3.97 -36.47 7.69
N TYR A 7 3.26 -37.56 8.01
CA TYR A 7 1.87 -37.49 8.48
C TYR A 7 1.72 -36.89 9.89
N LEU A 8 2.75 -37.03 10.72
CA LEU A 8 2.79 -36.44 12.07
C LEU A 8 3.23 -34.97 12.03
N GLU A 9 3.98 -34.56 11.00
CA GLU A 9 4.39 -33.18 10.78
C GLU A 9 3.24 -32.31 10.25
N ASP A 10 2.39 -32.83 9.36
CA ASP A 10 1.18 -32.13 8.89
C ASP A 10 0.10 -31.97 9.97
N LYS A 11 0.15 -32.78 11.03
CA LYS A 11 -0.81 -32.74 12.15
C LYS A 11 -0.31 -32.00 13.39
N GLU A 12 0.83 -31.32 13.32
CA GLU A 12 1.45 -30.57 14.43
C GLU A 12 1.50 -31.37 15.75
N PHE A 13 1.74 -32.68 15.67
CA PHE A 13 1.72 -33.53 16.87
C PHE A 13 2.99 -33.29 17.68
N ASN A 14 2.88 -32.49 18.74
CA ASN A 14 3.96 -32.24 19.68
C ASN A 14 4.20 -33.51 20.51
N ILE A 15 5.23 -34.28 20.15
CA ILE A 15 5.70 -35.36 21.01
C ILE A 15 6.46 -34.69 22.16
N ASP A 16 5.84 -34.67 23.33
CA ASP A 16 6.32 -33.94 24.49
C ASP A 16 7.77 -34.36 24.84
N GLY A 17 8.66 -33.37 25.02
CA GLY A 17 10.02 -33.57 25.51
C GLY A 17 11.18 -33.66 24.50
N LYS A 18 10.98 -33.56 23.17
CA LYS A 18 12.11 -33.49 22.21
C LYS A 18 12.26 -32.12 21.53
N LYS A 19 13.28 -31.36 21.95
CA LYS A 19 13.70 -30.08 21.34
C LYS A 19 14.17 -30.34 19.89
N ARG A 20 13.57 -29.67 18.90
CA ARG A 20 14.03 -29.68 17.50
C ARG A 20 14.67 -28.32 17.16
N PHE A 21 15.95 -28.35 16.81
CA PHE A 21 16.67 -27.21 16.25
C PHE A 21 16.52 -27.21 14.74
N TYR A 22 16.16 -26.08 14.13
CA TYR A 22 16.27 -25.91 12.69
C TYR A 22 17.27 -24.79 12.40
N THR A 23 18.24 -25.07 11.55
CA THR A 23 19.18 -24.09 11.01
C THR A 23 18.53 -23.37 9.83
N MET A 24 18.29 -22.07 9.97
CA MET A 24 17.93 -21.18 8.87
C MET A 24 19.20 -20.76 8.10
N PRO A 25 19.25 -20.87 6.77
CA PRO A 25 20.29 -20.22 5.98
C PRO A 25 19.84 -18.78 5.69
N GLU A 26 20.27 -17.83 6.51
CA GLU A 26 20.06 -16.40 6.24
C GLU A 26 21.19 -15.88 5.33
N GLY A 27 20.79 -15.22 4.25
CA GLY A 27 21.65 -14.79 3.16
C GLY A 27 22.32 -13.45 3.42
N ILE A 28 23.36 -13.42 4.25
CA ILE A 28 24.35 -12.34 4.25
C ILE A 28 25.74 -12.95 4.07
N ILE A 29 26.28 -12.81 2.87
CA ILE A 29 27.64 -13.24 2.50
C ILE A 29 28.58 -12.12 2.95
N ASP A 30 29.39 -12.36 4.00
CA ASP A 30 30.53 -11.49 4.29
C ASP A 30 31.57 -11.69 3.18
N THR A 31 31.82 -10.64 2.39
CA THR A 31 32.61 -10.69 1.16
C THR A 31 34.10 -10.91 1.37
N ARG A 32 34.55 -11.15 2.61
CA ARG A 32 35.97 -11.41 2.89
C ARG A 32 36.32 -12.82 3.32
N ASN A 33 35.40 -13.63 3.86
CA ASN A 33 35.66 -15.02 4.23
C ASN A 33 34.35 -15.80 4.14
N GLY A 34 34.18 -16.60 3.08
CA GLY A 34 32.93 -17.27 2.69
C GLY A 34 32.43 -18.38 3.62
N SER A 35 32.21 -18.11 4.91
CA SER A 35 31.53 -19.02 5.83
C SER A 35 30.33 -18.34 6.49
N THR A 36 29.13 -18.87 6.25
CA THR A 36 27.88 -18.49 6.91
C THR A 36 27.97 -18.79 8.41
N ARG A 37 27.93 -17.76 9.27
CA ARG A 37 27.77 -17.93 10.71
C ARG A 37 26.33 -18.36 11.02
N LEU A 38 26.14 -19.63 11.38
CA LEU A 38 24.88 -20.13 11.92
C LEU A 38 24.74 -19.67 13.37
N GLN A 39 23.76 -18.81 13.66
CA GLN A 39 23.38 -18.48 15.04
C GLN A 39 22.11 -19.24 15.41
N VAL A 40 22.22 -20.09 16.43
CA VAL A 40 21.09 -20.89 16.95
C VAL A 40 20.29 -20.00 17.89
N ILE A 41 19.07 -19.64 17.49
CA ILE A 41 18.12 -18.91 18.34
C ILE A 41 17.15 -19.95 18.94
N GLU A 42 17.03 -19.98 20.28
CA GLU A 42 16.07 -20.84 20.98
C GLU A 42 14.64 -20.32 20.73
N ARG A 43 13.74 -21.18 20.26
CA ARG A 43 12.34 -20.80 19.99
C ARG A 43 11.55 -20.73 21.30
N GLU A 44 10.88 -19.60 21.53
CA GLU A 44 9.76 -19.55 22.45
C GLU A 44 8.60 -20.42 21.91
N LYS A 45 7.95 -21.16 22.82
CA LYS A 45 6.80 -22.02 22.51
C LYS A 45 5.64 -21.14 22.00
N GLY A 46 5.05 -21.51 20.86
CA GLY A 46 3.70 -21.04 20.47
C GLY A 46 3.54 -20.44 19.07
N VAL A 47 4.62 -20.16 18.33
CA VAL A 47 4.50 -19.60 16.96
C VAL A 47 4.80 -20.69 15.93
N GLY A 48 3.75 -21.31 15.40
CA GLY A 48 3.84 -22.34 14.36
C GLY A 48 4.16 -21.75 12.99
N LYS A 49 4.76 -22.55 12.09
CA LYS A 49 5.01 -22.14 10.69
C LYS A 49 3.69 -21.76 9.99
N SER A 50 2.61 -22.48 10.31
CA SER A 50 1.23 -22.20 9.89
C SER A 50 0.76 -20.80 10.28
N THR A 51 1.04 -20.34 11.50
CA THR A 51 0.68 -18.98 11.96
C THR A 51 1.46 -17.89 11.26
N LEU A 52 2.76 -18.10 11.02
CA LEU A 52 3.60 -17.16 10.26
C LEU A 52 3.17 -17.13 8.79
N ASP A 53 2.94 -18.30 8.17
CA ASP A 53 2.45 -18.40 6.79
C ASP A 53 1.09 -17.70 6.63
N HIS A 54 0.22 -17.75 7.64
CA HIS A 54 -1.08 -17.07 7.61
C HIS A 54 -0.97 -15.54 7.80
N LEU A 55 0.06 -15.06 8.52
CA LEU A 55 0.36 -13.64 8.68
C LEU A 55 1.07 -13.05 7.45
N PHE A 56 1.87 -13.84 6.74
CA PHE A 56 2.68 -13.39 5.60
C PHE A 56 2.12 -13.77 4.22
N LYS A 57 1.09 -14.62 4.12
CA LYS A 57 0.38 -14.87 2.87
C LYS A 57 -0.33 -13.58 2.45
N LYS A 58 0.15 -12.98 1.34
CA LYS A 58 -0.55 -11.91 0.65
C LYS A 58 -1.95 -12.42 0.29
N SER A 59 -2.99 -11.76 0.80
CA SER A 59 -4.35 -12.00 0.35
C SER A 59 -4.39 -11.83 -1.18
N PRO A 60 -4.96 -12.78 -1.93
CA PRO A 60 -5.11 -12.61 -3.37
C PRO A 60 -5.95 -11.36 -3.61
N ILE A 61 -5.50 -10.49 -4.51
CA ILE A 61 -6.32 -9.37 -5.01
C ILE A 61 -7.51 -10.03 -5.71
N GLN A 62 -8.68 -9.95 -5.08
CA GLN A 62 -9.87 -10.63 -5.58
C GLN A 62 -10.36 -9.91 -6.83
N ALA A 63 -9.97 -10.43 -8.00
CA ALA A 63 -10.21 -9.88 -9.32
C ALA A 63 -11.70 -9.76 -9.73
N ASN A 64 -12.65 -10.04 -8.84
CA ASN A 64 -14.08 -10.13 -9.17
C ASN A 64 -15.00 -9.54 -8.09
N GLN A 65 -14.50 -8.63 -7.25
CA GLN A 65 -15.36 -7.89 -6.33
C GLN A 65 -16.14 -6.81 -7.09
N VAL A 66 -17.41 -6.61 -6.74
CA VAL A 66 -18.20 -5.48 -7.26
C VAL A 66 -17.58 -4.19 -6.74
N ILE A 67 -16.98 -3.40 -7.65
CA ILE A 67 -16.35 -2.14 -7.31
C ILE A 67 -17.44 -1.07 -7.19
N VAL A 68 -17.60 -0.50 -6.00
CA VAL A 68 -18.57 0.57 -5.71
C VAL A 68 -17.81 1.84 -5.34
N LEU A 69 -18.04 2.93 -6.08
CA LEU A 69 -17.48 4.24 -5.74
C LEU A 69 -18.16 4.82 -4.49
N ALA A 70 -17.44 5.67 -3.75
CA ALA A 70 -17.98 6.31 -2.57
C ALA A 70 -19.21 7.19 -2.90
N PRO A 71 -20.22 7.30 -2.02
CA PRO A 71 -21.36 8.20 -2.22
C PRO A 71 -20.95 9.67 -2.32
N THR A 72 -19.84 10.03 -1.69
CA THR A 72 -19.24 11.38 -1.70
C THR A 72 -18.27 11.60 -2.85
N TYR A 73 -18.11 10.63 -3.75
CA TYR A 73 -17.15 10.70 -4.85
C TYR A 73 -17.50 11.85 -5.79
N TYR A 74 -16.54 12.74 -6.03
CA TYR A 74 -16.70 13.83 -6.99
C TYR A 74 -15.50 13.90 -7.93
N ARG A 75 -15.81 14.23 -9.19
CA ARG A 75 -14.82 14.52 -10.22
C ARG A 75 -14.55 16.03 -10.22
N ILE A 76 -13.30 16.39 -10.38
CA ILE A 76 -12.84 17.76 -10.50
C ILE A 76 -12.52 17.98 -11.96
N SER A 77 -13.09 19.03 -12.56
CA SER A 77 -12.84 19.32 -13.97
C SER A 77 -11.35 19.61 -14.24
N GLN A 78 -10.92 19.50 -15.49
CA GLN A 78 -9.55 19.86 -15.87
C GLN A 78 -9.20 21.29 -15.43
N ALA A 79 -10.10 22.25 -15.66
CA ALA A 79 -9.86 23.66 -15.36
C ALA A 79 -9.64 23.90 -13.86
N GLU A 80 -10.53 23.38 -13.02
CA GLU A 80 -10.43 23.49 -11.55
C GLU A 80 -9.20 22.76 -11.01
N ALA A 81 -8.86 21.59 -11.56
CA ALA A 81 -7.67 20.86 -11.17
C ALA A 81 -6.40 21.65 -11.51
N VAL A 82 -6.32 22.24 -12.70
CA VAL A 82 -5.19 23.07 -13.12
C VAL A 82 -5.08 24.34 -12.26
N GLU A 83 -6.19 24.99 -11.95
CA GLU A 83 -6.24 26.16 -11.08
C GLU A 83 -5.74 25.83 -9.67
N SER A 84 -6.23 24.74 -9.08
CA SER A 84 -5.81 24.27 -7.75
C SER A 84 -4.32 23.91 -7.68
N LEU A 85 -3.73 23.44 -8.78
CA LEU A 85 -2.33 23.05 -8.86
C LEU A 85 -1.40 24.20 -9.25
N GLY A 86 -1.94 25.27 -9.86
CA GLY A 86 -1.17 26.36 -10.46
C GLY A 86 -0.37 25.96 -11.70
N GLN A 87 -0.50 24.72 -12.20
CA GLN A 87 0.26 24.20 -13.32
C GLN A 87 -0.52 23.15 -14.11
N GLN A 88 -0.47 23.26 -15.44
CA GLN A 88 -1.19 22.34 -16.34
C GLN A 88 -0.43 21.05 -16.65
N CYS A 89 0.89 21.12 -16.83
CA CYS A 89 1.69 19.97 -17.23
C CYS A 89 2.97 19.87 -16.41
N PHE A 90 3.24 18.68 -15.90
CA PHE A 90 4.37 18.39 -15.03
C PHE A 90 5.47 17.69 -15.82
N LYS A 91 6.71 18.18 -15.73
CA LYS A 91 7.90 17.57 -16.36
C LYS A 91 8.98 17.22 -15.33
N ASP A 92 8.58 17.12 -14.07
CA ASP A 92 9.46 16.96 -12.93
C ASP A 92 10.24 15.63 -12.96
N LYS A 93 11.37 15.58 -12.25
CA LYS A 93 12.14 14.35 -12.02
C LYS A 93 11.29 13.25 -11.39
N LYS A 94 10.31 13.62 -10.56
CA LYS A 94 9.36 12.67 -9.94
C LYS A 94 8.56 11.89 -10.99
N ILE A 95 8.09 12.53 -12.05
CA ILE A 95 7.35 11.85 -13.14
C ILE A 95 8.26 10.88 -13.88
N LYS A 96 9.48 11.31 -14.22
CA LYS A 96 10.45 10.46 -14.93
C LYS A 96 10.90 9.24 -14.12
N LYS A 97 10.77 9.30 -12.79
CA LYS A 97 11.13 8.22 -11.85
C LYS A 97 9.91 7.58 -11.22
N ALA A 98 8.70 7.85 -11.74
CA ALA A 98 7.47 7.32 -11.20
C ALA A 98 7.54 5.79 -11.22
N LYS A 99 7.11 5.16 -10.13
CA LYS A 99 7.05 3.70 -10.07
C LYS A 99 5.89 3.24 -10.94
N ARG A 100 6.13 2.29 -11.83
CA ARG A 100 5.09 1.72 -12.69
C ARG A 100 4.24 0.67 -11.95
N MET A 101 2.93 0.79 -12.06
CA MET A 101 1.92 -0.12 -11.54
C MET A 101 1.28 -0.87 -12.70
N ASN A 102 1.36 -2.20 -12.66
CA ASN A 102 0.63 -3.06 -13.60
C ASN A 102 -0.71 -3.50 -13.01
N ALA A 103 -1.58 -4.07 -13.85
CA ALA A 103 -2.81 -4.72 -13.38
C ALA A 103 -2.51 -5.78 -12.30
N GLU A 104 -3.38 -5.89 -11.30
CA GLU A 104 -3.25 -6.84 -10.17
C GLU A 104 -1.92 -6.66 -9.38
N GLN A 105 -1.34 -5.47 -9.44
CA GLN A 105 -0.16 -5.13 -8.66
C GLN A 105 -0.54 -4.23 -7.47
N GLU A 106 0.24 -4.38 -6.39
CA GLU A 106 0.20 -3.48 -5.25
C GLU A 106 1.49 -2.64 -5.20
N ILE A 107 1.35 -1.36 -4.89
CA ILE A 107 2.48 -0.44 -4.67
C ILE A 107 2.30 0.27 -3.35
N ASN A 108 3.33 0.22 -2.51
CA ASN A 108 3.43 1.07 -1.35
C ASN A 108 4.16 2.37 -1.70
N ILE A 109 3.68 3.48 -1.13
CA ILE A 109 4.22 4.84 -1.27
C ILE A 109 4.32 5.44 0.12
N TRP A 110 5.39 6.19 0.36
CA TRP A 110 5.63 6.86 1.64
C TRP A 110 5.81 8.36 1.40
N PRO A 111 4.71 9.11 1.26
CA PRO A 111 4.76 10.57 1.20
C PRO A 111 5.50 11.11 2.42
N ARG A 112 6.40 12.06 2.20
CA ARG A 112 7.19 12.70 3.26
C ARG A 112 6.83 14.17 3.34
N ALA A 113 6.93 14.75 4.53
CA ALA A 113 6.79 16.18 4.68
C ALA A 113 7.90 16.89 3.88
N PRO A 114 7.57 17.92 3.10
CA PRO A 114 8.57 18.61 2.31
C PRO A 114 9.54 19.36 3.21
N LEU A 115 10.82 19.39 2.81
CA LEU A 115 11.88 20.09 3.54
C LEU A 115 11.85 21.62 3.35
N LYS A 116 11.09 22.09 2.36
CA LYS A 116 10.89 23.49 2.00
C LYS A 116 9.41 23.69 1.71
N ASP A 117 8.91 24.92 1.79
CA ASP A 117 7.52 25.28 1.45
C ASP A 117 7.27 25.25 -0.07
N GLN A 118 7.56 24.11 -0.70
CA GLN A 118 7.29 23.86 -2.10
C GLN A 118 6.15 22.87 -2.22
N PHE A 119 5.39 23.01 -3.30
CA PHE A 119 4.33 22.08 -3.67
C PHE A 119 4.91 20.67 -3.82
N ASP A 120 4.48 19.74 -2.96
CA ASP A 120 4.96 18.37 -2.93
C ASP A 120 3.85 17.39 -3.29
N PHE A 121 4.21 16.39 -4.09
CA PHE A 121 3.28 15.41 -4.63
C PHE A 121 3.99 14.07 -4.83
N GLU A 122 3.20 13.00 -4.76
CA GLU A 122 3.63 11.66 -5.14
C GLU A 122 3.06 11.30 -6.51
N VAL A 123 3.78 10.48 -7.26
CA VAL A 123 3.34 10.07 -8.60
C VAL A 123 3.64 8.61 -8.89
N VAL A 124 2.66 7.95 -9.50
CA VAL A 124 2.75 6.57 -9.97
C VAL A 124 2.38 6.53 -11.44
N GLU A 125 3.12 5.75 -12.21
CA GLU A 125 2.79 5.48 -13.61
C GLU A 125 1.86 4.27 -13.67
N LEU A 126 0.79 4.36 -14.44
CA LEU A 126 -0.19 3.29 -14.63
C LEU A 126 0.11 2.53 -15.92
N SER A 127 -0.02 1.21 -15.90
CA SER A 127 -0.08 0.44 -17.14
C SER A 127 -1.46 0.63 -17.79
N ASP A 128 -1.49 0.41 -19.09
CA ASP A 128 -2.75 0.18 -19.80
C ASP A 128 -3.50 -0.96 -19.10
N GLN A 129 -4.84 -0.92 -19.11
CA GLN A 129 -5.78 -1.89 -18.52
C GLN A 129 -6.21 -1.67 -17.05
N ILE A 130 -5.67 -0.68 -16.33
CA ILE A 130 -6.15 -0.37 -14.97
C ILE A 130 -7.39 0.52 -15.06
N GLN A 131 -8.54 0.05 -14.58
CA GLN A 131 -9.79 0.82 -14.57
C GLN A 131 -10.06 1.48 -13.24
N HIS A 132 -9.61 0.86 -12.15
CA HIS A 132 -9.82 1.34 -10.80
C HIS A 132 -8.55 1.19 -9.98
N VAL A 133 -8.37 2.06 -8.99
CA VAL A 133 -7.30 1.92 -8.01
C VAL A 133 -7.90 2.05 -6.64
N GLN A 134 -7.64 1.06 -5.79
CA GLN A 134 -7.93 1.19 -4.37
C GLN A 134 -6.73 1.84 -3.67
N ILE A 135 -7.02 2.86 -2.88
CA ILE A 135 -6.07 3.60 -2.07
C ILE A 135 -6.34 3.27 -0.61
N ASN A 136 -5.35 2.70 0.06
CA ASN A 136 -5.36 2.46 1.48
C ASN A 136 -4.37 3.40 2.16
N SER A 137 -4.85 4.27 3.05
CA SER A 137 -4.02 5.16 3.86
C SER A 137 -3.95 4.66 5.29
N TYR A 138 -2.75 4.46 5.80
CA TYR A 138 -2.54 3.92 7.14
C TYR A 138 -2.30 5.04 8.15
N ALA A 139 -2.86 4.88 9.35
CA ALA A 139 -2.67 5.81 10.45
C ALA A 139 -1.19 5.82 10.86
N SER A 140 -0.63 7.02 11.01
CA SER A 140 0.77 7.18 11.44
C SER A 140 0.97 7.02 12.96
N GLN A 141 -0.12 7.09 13.74
CA GLN A 141 -0.11 7.01 15.21
C GLN A 141 -1.36 6.26 15.70
N GLN A 142 -1.27 5.60 16.86
CA GLN A 142 -2.36 4.78 17.40
C GLN A 142 -3.35 5.57 18.27
N ASN A 143 -2.86 6.46 19.14
CA ASN A 143 -3.71 7.22 20.07
C ASN A 143 -4.34 8.49 19.44
N ARG A 144 -3.74 9.01 18.37
CA ARG A 144 -4.26 10.14 17.57
C ARG A 144 -4.00 9.87 16.09
N PRO A 145 -4.84 9.05 15.45
CA PRO A 145 -4.57 8.61 14.09
C PRO A 145 -4.60 9.80 13.13
N THR A 146 -3.45 10.04 12.49
CA THR A 146 -3.31 10.97 11.38
C THR A 146 -3.10 10.20 10.09
N PHE A 147 -3.70 10.67 9.01
CA PHE A 147 -3.69 9.99 7.72
C PHE A 147 -3.17 10.88 6.62
N TYR A 148 -2.45 10.31 5.67
CA TYR A 148 -2.21 10.96 4.39
C TYR A 148 -3.38 10.63 3.47
N TRP A 149 -4.31 11.56 3.27
CA TRP A 149 -5.44 11.38 2.35
C TRP A 149 -5.27 12.29 1.15
N PRO A 150 -5.03 11.74 -0.06
CA PRO A 150 -4.65 12.58 -1.18
C PRO A 150 -5.85 13.14 -1.93
N LEU A 151 -5.67 14.33 -2.50
CA LEU A 151 -6.38 14.70 -3.72
C LEU A 151 -5.68 14.02 -4.89
N VAL A 152 -6.47 13.34 -5.72
CA VAL A 152 -5.95 12.57 -6.85
C VAL A 152 -6.14 13.36 -8.14
N ILE A 153 -5.08 13.46 -8.93
CA ILE A 153 -5.06 14.12 -10.23
C ILE A 153 -4.58 13.12 -11.28
N PHE A 154 -5.33 13.03 -12.37
CA PHE A 154 -5.02 12.15 -13.49
C PHE A 154 -4.25 12.93 -14.55
N LEU A 155 -3.09 12.40 -14.96
CA LEU A 155 -2.27 13.00 -16.00
C LEU A 155 -2.20 12.10 -17.23
N ASP A 156 -2.12 12.72 -18.41
CA ASP A 156 -1.89 12.04 -19.68
C ASP A 156 -0.43 11.56 -19.84
N ALA A 157 -0.13 10.91 -20.96
CA ALA A 157 1.23 10.45 -21.29
C ALA A 157 2.27 11.58 -21.38
N LYS A 158 1.85 12.83 -21.58
CA LYS A 158 2.73 14.02 -21.59
C LYS A 158 2.91 14.64 -20.20
N GLY A 159 2.24 14.10 -19.18
CA GLY A 159 2.23 14.63 -17.81
C GLY A 159 1.29 15.82 -17.63
N CYS A 160 0.31 16.01 -18.52
CA CYS A 160 -0.67 17.09 -18.46
C CYS A 160 -1.95 16.65 -17.76
N VAL A 161 -2.53 17.55 -16.96
CA VAL A 161 -3.77 17.32 -16.21
C VAL A 161 -4.92 16.99 -17.16
N ILE A 162 -5.61 15.89 -16.89
CA ILE A 162 -6.87 15.50 -17.54
C ILE A 162 -8.04 15.93 -16.67
N GLU A 163 -8.06 15.49 -15.42
CA GLU A 163 -9.08 15.81 -14.42
C GLU A 163 -8.60 15.38 -13.02
N GLY A 164 -9.40 15.62 -11.99
CA GLY A 164 -9.13 15.15 -10.62
C GLY A 164 -10.27 14.35 -10.01
N ALA A 165 -10.00 13.73 -8.87
CA ALA A 165 -10.99 13.04 -8.05
C ALA A 165 -10.73 13.29 -6.55
N GLY A 166 -11.82 13.45 -5.81
CA GLY A 166 -11.83 13.57 -4.35
C GLY A 166 -13.07 12.90 -3.75
N GLY A 167 -13.18 12.93 -2.43
CA GLY A 167 -14.36 12.39 -1.75
C GLY A 167 -14.54 10.88 -1.88
N PHE A 168 -13.46 10.15 -2.19
CA PHE A 168 -13.49 8.74 -2.60
C PHE A 168 -13.38 7.74 -1.44
N LYS A 169 -13.46 8.18 -0.18
CA LYS A 169 -13.43 7.26 0.97
C LYS A 169 -14.68 6.36 1.01
N ASN A 170 -14.46 5.05 1.01
CA ASN A 170 -15.52 4.04 1.10
C ASN A 170 -15.72 3.55 2.53
N HIS A 171 -14.63 3.21 3.24
CA HIS A 171 -14.70 2.62 4.57
C HIS A 171 -13.46 2.92 5.41
N ASP A 172 -13.65 2.82 6.73
CA ASP A 172 -12.57 2.85 7.70
C ASP A 172 -12.39 1.42 8.22
N THR A 173 -11.14 0.96 8.32
CA THR A 173 -10.82 -0.31 8.99
C THR A 173 -10.11 -0.01 10.29
N ASP A 174 -10.68 -0.44 11.41
CA ASP A 174 -10.11 -0.20 12.73
C ASP A 174 -8.79 -0.94 12.95
N ALA A 175 -8.01 -0.43 13.91
CA ALA A 175 -6.76 -1.05 14.29
C ALA A 175 -7.01 -2.44 14.90
N SER A 176 -6.11 -3.38 14.61
CA SER A 176 -6.04 -4.70 15.25
C SER A 176 -4.69 -4.86 15.94
N MET A 177 -4.45 -6.00 16.59
CA MET A 177 -3.16 -6.30 17.22
C MET A 177 -1.96 -6.19 16.27
N ILE A 178 -2.19 -6.35 14.96
CA ILE A 178 -1.14 -6.42 13.93
C ILE A 178 -1.29 -5.36 12.82
N HIS A 179 -2.38 -4.58 12.81
CA HIS A 179 -2.62 -3.56 11.79
C HIS A 179 -3.00 -2.23 12.41
N PHE A 180 -2.40 -1.15 11.93
CA PHE A 180 -2.88 0.19 12.18
C PHE A 180 -4.26 0.40 11.53
N LYS A 181 -5.02 1.35 12.09
CA LYS A 181 -6.24 1.85 11.47
C LYS A 181 -5.93 2.33 10.05
N LYS A 182 -6.81 2.05 9.09
CA LYS A 182 -6.66 2.52 7.70
C LYS A 182 -7.94 3.13 7.16
N LEU A 183 -7.78 4.13 6.31
CA LEU A 183 -8.84 4.66 5.44
C LEU A 183 -8.72 3.98 4.08
N GLU A 184 -9.84 3.61 3.50
CA GLU A 184 -9.89 2.91 2.22
C GLU A 184 -10.85 3.62 1.28
N GLY A 185 -10.43 3.75 0.03
CA GLY A 185 -11.23 4.40 -0.98
C GLY A 185 -10.86 3.93 -2.37
N VAL A 186 -11.80 3.97 -3.29
CA VAL A 186 -11.60 3.54 -4.68
C VAL A 186 -11.82 4.70 -5.63
N ILE A 187 -10.86 4.87 -6.54
CA ILE A 187 -10.94 5.82 -7.63
C ILE A 187 -11.12 5.11 -8.96
N ARG A 188 -11.86 5.75 -9.87
CA ARG A 188 -11.99 5.32 -11.26
C ARG A 188 -10.98 6.07 -12.12
N ILE A 189 -10.26 5.33 -12.96
CA ILE A 189 -9.24 5.87 -13.85
C ILE A 189 -9.90 6.34 -15.16
N PRO A 190 -9.75 7.62 -15.53
CA PRO A 190 -10.24 8.15 -16.81
C PRO A 190 -9.46 7.57 -18.00
N VAL A 191 -10.09 7.58 -19.17
CA VAL A 191 -9.43 7.16 -20.42
C VAL A 191 -8.23 8.07 -20.69
N HIS A 192 -7.14 7.50 -21.23
CA HIS A 192 -5.88 8.18 -21.55
C HIS A 192 -5.04 8.63 -20.34
N THR A 193 -5.37 8.20 -19.12
CA THR A 193 -4.51 8.41 -17.96
C THR A 193 -3.26 7.55 -18.04
N GLN A 194 -2.09 8.17 -17.91
CA GLN A 194 -0.78 7.49 -17.78
C GLN A 194 -0.20 7.62 -16.37
N TYR A 195 -0.47 8.73 -15.68
CA TYR A 195 0.07 8.95 -14.34
C TYR A 195 -1.01 9.33 -13.34
N LEU A 196 -0.84 8.83 -12.13
CA LEU A 196 -1.62 9.17 -10.96
C LEU A 196 -0.79 10.09 -10.07
N LEU A 197 -1.16 11.37 -10.00
CA LEU A 197 -0.54 12.34 -9.12
C LEU A 197 -1.39 12.47 -7.84
N MET A 198 -0.74 12.42 -6.69
CA MET A 198 -1.38 12.49 -5.37
C MET A 198 -0.79 13.65 -4.59
N THR A 199 -1.65 14.57 -4.15
CA THR A 199 -1.25 15.73 -3.34
C THR A 199 -1.85 15.60 -1.95
N PRO A 200 -1.14 16.03 -0.89
CA PRO A 200 -1.70 16.02 0.45
C PRO A 200 -2.85 17.02 0.57
N LEU A 201 -3.94 16.61 1.22
CA LEU A 201 -5.00 17.51 1.64
C LEU A 201 -4.83 17.95 3.09
N LEU A 202 -5.15 19.20 3.38
CA LEU A 202 -5.27 19.70 4.77
C LEU A 202 -6.57 19.24 5.41
N SER A 203 -7.64 19.15 4.61
CA SER A 203 -8.95 18.65 5.00
C SER A 203 -9.64 18.02 3.80
N ALA A 204 -10.53 17.06 4.05
CA ALA A 204 -11.35 16.45 3.01
C ALA A 204 -12.79 16.25 3.52
N PRO A 205 -13.81 16.50 2.70
CA PRO A 205 -15.22 16.36 3.10
C PRO A 205 -15.63 14.95 3.54
N ASP A 206 -14.95 13.93 3.03
CA ASP A 206 -15.17 12.51 3.31
C ASP A 206 -14.42 11.98 4.55
N THR A 207 -13.53 12.80 5.13
CA THR A 207 -12.79 12.50 6.36
C THR A 207 -12.95 13.59 7.44
N PRO A 208 -14.17 14.08 7.75
CA PRO A 208 -14.34 15.24 8.63
C PRO A 208 -13.90 14.99 10.08
N ASN A 209 -13.85 13.72 10.49
CA ASN A 209 -13.50 13.29 11.85
C ASN A 209 -12.01 12.96 12.01
N TYR A 210 -11.20 13.11 10.96
CA TYR A 210 -9.79 12.74 10.98
C TYR A 210 -8.88 13.93 10.69
N VAL A 211 -7.72 13.92 11.33
CA VAL A 211 -6.66 14.88 11.06
C VAL A 211 -5.82 14.36 9.90
N LEU A 212 -5.68 15.17 8.86
CA LEU A 212 -4.85 14.85 7.71
C LEU A 212 -3.42 15.32 7.92
N SER A 213 -2.48 14.61 7.29
CA SER A 213 -1.05 14.89 7.33
C SER A 213 -0.48 14.92 5.92
N ASN A 214 0.56 15.71 5.73
CA ASN A 214 1.34 15.76 4.50
C ASN A 214 2.37 14.62 4.36
N GLN A 215 2.41 13.71 5.33
CA GLN A 215 3.24 12.51 5.32
C GLN A 215 2.44 11.29 5.78
N GLY A 216 2.89 10.10 5.38
CA GLY A 216 2.27 8.87 5.83
C GLY A 216 2.66 7.67 4.99
N GLN A 217 1.77 6.68 4.95
CA GLN A 217 1.93 5.49 4.13
C GLN A 217 0.65 5.23 3.35
N LEU A 218 0.81 5.09 2.03
CA LEU A 218 -0.24 4.66 1.13
C LEU A 218 0.10 3.27 0.58
N LYS A 219 -0.94 2.46 0.40
CA LYS A 219 -0.89 1.25 -0.43
C LYS A 219 -1.91 1.40 -1.54
N LEU A 220 -1.42 1.43 -2.78
CA LEU A 220 -2.22 1.41 -3.99
C LEU A 220 -2.39 -0.04 -4.45
N ILE A 221 -3.59 -0.39 -4.88
CA ILE A 221 -3.93 -1.70 -5.42
C ILE A 221 -4.63 -1.48 -6.75
N ALA A 222 -4.05 -2.00 -7.84
CA ALA A 222 -4.66 -1.92 -9.16
C ALA A 222 -5.81 -2.91 -9.29
N LEU A 223 -6.97 -2.41 -9.70
CA LEU A 223 -8.20 -3.16 -9.91
C LEU A 223 -8.62 -3.05 -11.39
N ARG A 224 -9.12 -4.15 -11.96
CA ARG A 224 -9.59 -4.21 -13.34
C ARG A 224 -11.03 -3.77 -13.49
#